data_AF-A0A6M0ST67-F1
#
_entry.id   AF-A0A6M0ST67-F1
#
_cell.length_a   1.000
_cell.length_b   1.000
_cell.length_c   1.000
_cell.angle_alpha   90.00
_cell.angle_beta   90.00
_cell.angle_gamma   90.00
#
_symmetry.space_group_name_H-M   'P 1'
#
loop_
_entity.id
_entity.type
_entity.pdbx_description
1 polymer ?
#
loop_
_entity_poly.entity_id
_entity_poly.type
_entity_poly.pdbx_seq_one_letter_code
_entity_poly.pdbx_strand_id
1 'polypeptide(L)' 'MYENLRRIRNNKNISANQMCKLLGLVTKAAYYKKENGTVNFTLMEAKKVSDFFKLSIDEIFFTNHSS' A
#
# COMPACT_ATOMS: atom_id res chain seq x y z
N MET A 1 4.63 9.44 -3.10
CA MET A 1 3.34 8.75 -3.31
C MET A 1 3.60 7.34 -3.81
N TYR A 2 2.87 6.35 -3.31
CA TYR A 2 3.02 4.96 -3.76
C TYR A 2 2.05 4.66 -4.90
N GLU A 3 2.41 5.10 -6.11
CA GLU A 3 1.55 5.00 -7.30
C GLU A 3 1.24 3.55 -7.68
N ASN A 4 2.24 2.67 -7.57
CA ASN A 4 2.10 1.24 -7.82
C ASN A 4 1.07 0.60 -6.89
N LEU A 5 1.15 0.85 -5.58
CA LEU A 5 0.16 0.37 -4.61
C LEU A 5 -1.25 0.84 -4.97
N ARG A 6 -1.43 2.12 -5.32
CA ARG A 6 -2.73 2.67 -5.71
C ARG A 6 -3.28 1.98 -6.97
N ARG A 7 -2.43 1.75 -7.97
CA ARG A 7 -2.79 1.05 -9.21
C ARG A 7 -3.20 -0.39 -8.93
N ILE A 8 -2.41 -1.14 -8.16
CA ILE A 8 -2.70 -2.54 -7.78
C ILE A 8 -4.03 -2.62 -7.03
N ARG A 9 -4.24 -1.71 -6.08
CA ARG A 9 -5.47 -1.64 -5.29
C ARG A 9 -6.70 -1.42 -6.18
N ASN A 10 -6.63 -0.44 -7.08
CA ASN A 10 -7.73 -0.13 -7.99
C ASN A 10 -8.00 -1.28 -8.99
N ASN A 11 -6.95 -1.88 -9.56
CA ASN A 11 -7.07 -3.00 -10.51
C ASN A 11 -7.74 -4.23 -9.86
N LYS A 12 -7.51 -4.45 -8.56
CA LYS A 12 -8.12 -5.54 -7.81
C LYS A 12 -9.44 -5.16 -7.13
N ASN A 13 -9.99 -3.97 -7.41
CA ASN A 13 -11.19 -3.43 -6.77
C ASN A 13 -11.14 -3.43 -5.23
N ILE A 14 -9.94 -3.27 -4.66
CA ILE A 14 -9.76 -3.25 -3.22
C ILE A 14 -10.06 -1.85 -2.69
N SER A 15 -10.94 -1.78 -1.70
CA SER A 15 -11.30 -0.50 -1.08
C SER A 15 -10.27 -0.06 -0.04
N ALA A 16 -10.18 1.24 0.21
CA ALA A 16 -9.38 1.78 1.32
C ALA A 16 -9.78 1.17 2.68
N ASN A 17 -11.06 0.81 2.87
CA ASN A 17 -11.54 0.14 4.08
C ASN A 17 -10.90 -1.24 4.28
N GLN A 18 -10.74 -2.02 3.21
CA GLN A 18 -10.08 -3.32 3.29
C GLN A 18 -8.61 -3.15 3.66
N MET A 19 -7.94 -2.15 3.08
CA MET A 19 -6.56 -1.83 3.44
C MET A 19 -6.42 -1.36 4.88
N CYS A 20 -7.37 -0.56 5.38
CA CYS A 20 -7.42 -0.18 6.80
C CYS A 20 -7.51 -1.42 7.69
N LYS A 21 -8.40 -2.37 7.39
CA LYS A 21 -8.53 -3.63 8.15
C LYS A 21 -7.24 -4.45 8.11
N LEU A 22 -6.61 -4.57 6.94
CA LEU A 22 -5.34 -5.29 6.77
C LEU A 22 -4.21 -4.68 7.62
N LEU A 23 -4.15 -3.35 7.66
CA LEU A 23 -3.07 -2.60 8.30
C LEU A 23 -3.35 -2.29 9.79
N GLY A 24 -4.56 -2.58 10.28
CA GLY A 24 -4.98 -2.21 11.63
C GLY A 24 -5.21 -0.70 11.81
N LEU A 25 -5.56 0.01 10.72
CA LEU A 25 -5.82 1.44 10.75
C LEU A 25 -7.29 1.71 11.06
N VAL A 26 -7.54 2.71 11.90
CA VAL A 26 -8.89 3.08 12.33
C VAL A 26 -9.66 3.85 11.25
N THR A 27 -8.98 4.65 10.43
CA THR A 27 -9.64 5.54 9.46
C THR A 27 -9.07 5.42 8.05
N LYS A 28 -9.92 5.63 7.04
CA LYS A 28 -9.50 5.75 5.63
C LYS A 28 -8.48 6.87 5.43
N ALA A 29 -8.63 7.98 6.16
CA ALA A 29 -7.70 9.11 6.07
C ALA A 29 -6.28 8.71 6.46
N ALA A 30 -6.11 7.87 7.50
CA ALA A 30 -4.80 7.33 7.88
C ALA A 30 -4.20 6.48 6.76
N TYR A 31 -5.02 5.66 6.10
CA TYR A 31 -4.56 4.89 4.94
C TYR A 31 -4.18 5.78 3.76
N TYR A 32 -4.99 6.77 3.40
CA TYR A 32 -4.68 7.67 2.28
C TYR A 32 -3.42 8.50 2.52
N LYS A 33 -3.15 8.93 3.77
CA LYS A 33 -1.87 9.56 4.12
C LYS A 33 -0.69 8.63 3.85
N LYS A 34 -0.85 7.33 4.12
CA LYS A 34 0.16 6.32 3.77
C LYS A 34 0.28 6.11 2.26
N GLU A 35 -0.83 5.85 1.56
CA GLU A 35 -0.84 5.65 0.09
C GLU A 35 -0.23 6.85 -0.66
N ASN A 36 -0.53 8.08 -0.22
CA ASN A 36 0.03 9.31 -0.78
C ASN A 36 1.50 9.54 -0.42
N GLY A 37 2.07 8.77 0.50
CA GLY A 37 3.45 8.90 0.97
C GLY A 37 3.67 10.04 1.95
N THR A 38 2.62 10.64 2.52
CA THR A 38 2.72 11.58 3.64
C THR A 38 3.18 10.88 4.91
N VAL A 39 2.81 9.61 5.07
CA VAL A 39 3.24 8.73 6.17
C VAL A 39 3.85 7.48 5.56
N ASN A 40 5.03 7.08 6.01
CA ASN A 40 5.68 5.88 5.49
C ASN A 40 4.98 4.60 5.97
N PHE A 41 5.05 3.55 5.15
CA PHE A 41 4.75 2.20 5.60
C PHE A 41 5.95 1.67 6.39
N THR A 42 5.69 1.07 7.54
CA THR A 42 6.69 0.26 8.24
C THR A 42 6.97 -1.02 7.44
N LEU A 43 8.13 -1.65 7.66
CA LEU A 43 8.48 -2.90 6.99
C LEU A 43 7.45 -4.01 7.26
N MET A 44 6.87 -4.05 8.47
CA MET A 44 5.82 -5.01 8.83
C MET A 44 4.51 -4.75 8.08
N GLU A 45 4.11 -3.49 7.93
CA GLU A 45 2.94 -3.13 7.12
C GLU A 45 3.17 -3.43 5.64
N ALA A 46 4.35 -3.10 5.12
CA ALA A 46 4.73 -3.41 3.74
C ALA A 46 4.69 -4.93 3.49
N LYS A 47 5.17 -5.74 4.45
CA LYS A 47 5.08 -7.20 4.39
C LYS A 47 3.63 -7.69 4.38
N LYS A 48 2.75 -7.16 5.23
CA LYS A 48 1.32 -7.51 5.22
C LYS A 48 0.66 -7.22 3.87
N VAL A 49 1.01 -6.09 3.25
CA VAL A 49 0.51 -5.68 1.94
C VAL A 49 1.04 -6.61 0.85
N SER A 50 2.33 -6.94 0.89
CA SER A 50 2.99 -7.94 0.04
C SER A 50 2.28 -9.30 0.11
N ASP A 51 2.10 -9.83 1.32
CA ASP A 51 1.43 -11.11 1.57
C ASP A 51 -0.03 -11.11 1.07
N PHE A 52 -0.74 -10.00 1.27
CA PHE A 52 -2.13 -9.83 0.83
C PHE A 52 -2.26 -9.82 -0.71
N PHE A 53 -1.37 -9.10 -1.40
CA PHE A 53 -1.41 -9.00 -2.85
C PHE A 53 -0.68 -10.13 -3.58
N LYS A 54 0.10 -10.95 -2.86
CA LYS A 54 1.01 -11.97 -3.39
C LYS A 54 2.00 -11.39 -4.41
N LEU A 55 2.52 -10.19 -4.10
CA LEU A 55 3.53 -9.48 -4.87
C LEU A 55 4.66 -9.12 -3.93
N SER A 56 5.89 -8.98 -4.45
CA SER A 56 7.01 -8.55 -3.63
C SER A 56 6.85 -7.11 -3.13
N ILE A 57 7.51 -6.78 -2.02
CA ILE A 57 7.55 -5.40 -1.51
C ILE A 57 8.10 -4.46 -2.60
N ASP A 58 9.09 -4.91 -3.36
CA ASP A 58 9.72 -4.17 -4.45
C ASP A 58 8.71 -3.80 -5.54
N GLU A 59 7.91 -4.75 -6.01
CA GLU A 59 6.86 -4.50 -7.02
C GLU A 59 5.78 -3.50 -6.54
N ILE A 60 5.48 -3.49 -5.24
CA ILE A 60 4.40 -2.67 -4.68
C ILE A 60 4.87 -1.25 -4.35
N PHE A 61 6.04 -1.13 -3.72
CA PHE A 61 6.50 0.11 -3.10
C PHE A 61 7.65 0.79 -3.84
N PHE A 62 8.40 0.05 -4.64
CA PHE A 62 9.51 0.61 -5.41
C PHE A 62 9.05 0.85 -6.85
N THR A 63 9.38 2.03 -7.36
CA THR A 63 9.32 2.33 -8.78
C THR A 63 10.77 2.28 -9.26
N ASN A 64 11.06 1.46 -10.28
CA ASN A 64 12.39 1.42 -10.87
C ASN A 64 12.71 2.80 -11.46
N HIS A 65 13.30 3.69 -10.67
CA HIS A 65 14.14 4.75 -11.19
C HIS A 65 15.51 4.15 -11.45
N SER A 66 15.62 3.45 -12.59
CA SER A 66 16.90 3.38 -13.29
C SER A 66 17.10 4.77 -13.89
N SER A 67 18.01 5.55 -13.31
CA SER A 67 18.59 6.75 -13.91
C SER A 67 20.08 6.52 -14.04
#